data_AF-A0A4R4SLC9-F1
#
_entry.id   AF-A0A4R4SLC9-F1
#
_cell.length_a   1.000
_cell.length_b   1.000
_cell.length_c   1.000
_cell.angle_alpha   90.00
_cell.angle_beta   90.00
_cell.angle_gamma   90.00
#
_symmetry.space_group_name_H-M   'P 1'
#
loop_
_entity.id
_entity.type
_entity.pdbx_description
1 polymer ?
#
loop_
_entity_poly.entity_id
_entity_poly.type
_entity_poly.pdbx_seq_one_letter_code
_entity_poly.pdbx_strand_id
1 'polypeptide(L)'
;MPSWASGIAARPPSPAYPCCPAAPSEIAAASTDSGSTSSWNATSPAWPGIARATRRWLMETTTRQPGIRVPLIDEDQAQGRTAELYEEIKAVTGLPFVPDMFRLTSTNPRLLAVVLAGYGGVFGGDTLPRDLKELISAWTSKLNGCPYCVGTHSWFLSQFGGSDELLEAVSNANTAEELPVDERTMPLMQLVTKVSTGAYKITDADWEKAAAAGWSDAEMLEAVFCACLFAFINRLVDATGLGSSVDRSRIARLGDE
;
A
#
# COMPACT_ATOMS: atom_id res chain seq x y z
N MET A 1 15.94 48.90 34.47
CA MET A 1 16.48 48.76 33.11
C MET A 1 18.00 48.86 33.23
N PRO A 2 18.75 47.85 32.75
CA PRO A 2 19.13 47.88 31.34
C PRO A 2 18.97 46.54 30.58
N SER A 3 18.71 46.74 29.29
CA SER A 3 18.73 45.85 28.12
C SER A 3 19.72 44.68 28.16
N TRP A 4 19.22 43.46 27.91
CA TRP A 4 19.98 42.37 27.31
C TRP A 4 19.24 41.84 26.08
N ALA A 5 19.33 42.58 24.97
CA ALA A 5 19.21 42.00 23.65
C ALA A 5 20.62 41.77 23.13
N SER A 6 20.94 40.54 22.71
CA SER A 6 21.91 40.14 21.66
C SER A 6 22.53 38.78 21.99
N GLY A 7 22.33 37.80 21.10
CA GLY A 7 23.05 36.52 21.20
C GLY A 7 22.50 35.34 20.39
N ILE A 8 21.76 35.55 19.29
CA ILE A 8 21.50 34.44 18.34
C ILE A 8 22.72 34.37 17.41
N ALA A 9 23.58 33.37 17.63
CA ALA A 9 24.63 33.04 16.68
C ALA A 9 24.00 32.57 15.36
N ALA A 10 24.41 33.17 14.25
CA ALA A 10 23.98 32.78 12.92
C ALA A 10 24.42 31.34 12.62
N ARG A 11 23.48 30.51 12.16
CA ARG A 11 23.76 29.17 11.63
C ARG A 11 24.70 29.27 10.41
N PRO A 12 25.73 28.42 10.27
CA PRO A 12 26.52 28.39 9.04
C PRO A 12 25.65 27.92 7.86
N PRO A 13 25.93 28.38 6.63
CA PRO A 13 25.17 27.96 5.46
C PRO A 13 25.38 26.46 5.18
N SER A 14 24.30 25.77 4.81
CA SER A 14 24.33 24.39 4.35
C SER A 14 25.21 24.24 3.09
N PRO A 15 25.93 23.13 2.91
CA PRO A 15 26.65 22.87 1.67
C PRO A 15 25.67 22.78 0.49
N ALA A 16 25.98 23.50 -0.59
CA ALA A 16 25.20 23.46 -1.82
C ALA A 16 25.32 22.07 -2.47
N TYR A 17 24.21 21.35 -2.54
CA TYR A 17 24.10 20.20 -3.42
C TYR A 17 24.10 20.68 -4.88
N PRO A 18 24.87 20.04 -5.79
CA PRO A 18 24.86 20.43 -7.19
C PRO A 18 23.45 20.23 -7.78
N CYS A 19 22.90 21.31 -8.35
CA CYS A 19 21.66 21.29 -9.12
C CYS A 19 21.73 20.23 -10.23
N CYS A 20 20.62 19.50 -10.42
CA CYS A 20 20.39 18.73 -11.65
C CYS A 20 20.74 19.56 -12.89
N PRO A 21 21.39 18.98 -13.91
CA PRO A 21 21.64 19.71 -15.15
C PRO A 21 20.32 20.10 -15.81
N ALA A 22 20.27 21.36 -16.25
CA ALA A 22 19.13 22.00 -16.89
C ALA A 22 18.70 21.27 -18.17
N ALA A 23 17.40 21.14 -18.38
CA ALA A 23 16.83 20.75 -19.66
C ALA A 23 17.17 21.80 -20.74
N PRO A 24 17.44 21.40 -22.00
CA PRO A 24 17.78 22.34 -23.05
C PRO A 24 16.61 23.31 -23.34
N SER A 25 16.97 24.58 -23.39
CA SER A 25 16.11 25.75 -23.52
C SER A 25 15.81 26.08 -24.98
N GLU A 26 14.61 25.79 -25.46
CA GLU A 26 14.00 26.55 -26.56
C GLU A 26 12.47 26.55 -26.40
N ILE A 27 11.94 27.58 -25.72
CA ILE A 27 10.56 28.03 -25.94
C ILE A 27 10.65 29.54 -26.14
N ALA A 28 10.55 29.94 -27.41
CA ALA A 28 10.36 31.32 -27.80
C ALA A 28 9.00 31.82 -27.28
N ALA A 29 9.02 33.01 -26.67
CA ALA A 29 7.82 33.69 -26.19
C ALA A 29 6.90 34.09 -27.35
N ALA A 30 5.61 33.80 -27.22
CA ALA A 30 4.56 34.43 -28.02
C ALA A 30 3.45 34.94 -27.08
N SER A 31 3.27 36.26 -27.18
CA SER A 31 2.21 37.17 -26.73
C SER A 31 0.94 36.61 -26.08
N THR A 32 0.52 37.32 -25.04
CA THR A 32 -0.81 37.35 -24.43
C THR A 32 -1.91 37.65 -25.45
N ASP A 33 -2.90 36.76 -25.57
CA ASP A 33 -4.23 37.14 -26.03
C ASP A 33 -5.30 36.44 -25.18
N SER A 34 -6.27 37.24 -24.77
CA SER A 34 -7.37 36.89 -23.88
C SER A 34 -8.54 36.34 -24.68
N GLY A 35 -8.90 35.09 -24.44
CA GLY A 35 -10.15 34.49 -24.93
C GLY A 35 -9.94 33.26 -25.80
N SER A 36 -9.91 32.08 -25.17
CA SER A 36 -10.11 30.82 -25.88
C SER A 36 -10.50 29.74 -24.87
N THR A 37 -11.70 29.20 -25.04
CA THR A 37 -12.16 28.00 -24.36
C THR A 37 -11.21 26.86 -24.68
N SER A 38 -10.58 26.27 -23.66
CA SER A 38 -9.70 25.12 -23.84
C SER A 38 -10.50 23.93 -24.38
N SER A 39 -10.44 23.76 -25.71
CA SER A 39 -10.80 22.52 -26.36
C SER A 39 -9.73 21.49 -26.00
N TRP A 40 -10.08 20.56 -25.13
CA TRP A 40 -9.36 19.30 -25.02
C TRP A 40 -9.48 18.61 -26.38
N ASN A 41 -8.48 18.81 -27.24
CA ASN A 41 -8.44 18.19 -28.55
C ASN A 41 -8.25 16.68 -28.35
N ALA A 42 -9.33 15.94 -28.61
CA ALA A 42 -9.38 14.49 -28.58
C ALA A 42 -8.59 13.92 -29.77
N THR A 43 -7.28 13.83 -29.61
CA THR A 43 -6.43 12.94 -30.43
C THR A 43 -5.56 12.08 -29.52
N SER A 44 -6.18 11.44 -28.54
CA SER A 44 -5.62 10.22 -27.97
C SER A 44 -5.62 9.15 -29.07
N PRO A 45 -4.54 8.37 -29.25
CA PRO A 45 -4.58 7.22 -30.15
C PRO A 45 -5.76 6.36 -29.72
N ALA A 46 -6.65 6.02 -30.67
CA ALA A 46 -7.70 5.07 -30.41
C ALA A 46 -7.07 3.82 -29.80
N TRP A 47 -7.42 3.51 -28.55
CA TRP A 47 -6.97 2.30 -27.89
C TRP A 47 -7.29 1.13 -28.82
N PRO A 48 -6.31 0.29 -29.20
CA PRO A 48 -6.63 -0.92 -29.93
C PRO A 48 -7.51 -1.75 -29.01
N GLY A 49 -8.82 -1.75 -29.30
CA GLY A 49 -9.79 -2.51 -28.54
C GLY A 49 -9.28 -3.93 -28.43
N ILE A 50 -9.29 -4.48 -27.20
CA ILE A 50 -8.85 -5.86 -26.90
C ILE A 50 -9.25 -6.75 -28.07
N ALA A 51 -8.26 -7.16 -28.87
CA ALA A 51 -8.46 -7.90 -30.10
C ALA A 51 -9.37 -9.11 -29.80
N ARG A 52 -10.25 -9.49 -30.73
CA ARG A 52 -11.19 -10.60 -30.51
C ARG A 52 -10.49 -11.89 -30.04
N ALA A 53 -9.26 -12.13 -30.48
CA ALA A 53 -8.41 -13.24 -30.03
C ALA A 53 -8.02 -13.14 -28.54
N THR A 54 -7.55 -11.98 -28.06
CA THR A 54 -7.29 -11.74 -26.63
C THR A 54 -8.55 -11.86 -25.79
N ARG A 55 -9.72 -11.49 -26.34
CA ARG A 55 -11.00 -11.57 -25.62
C ARG A 55 -11.48 -13.02 -25.46
N ARG A 56 -11.30 -13.86 -26.49
CA ARG A 56 -11.60 -15.29 -26.43
C ARG A 56 -10.64 -16.05 -25.51
N TRP A 57 -9.35 -15.78 -25.62
CA TRP A 57 -8.34 -16.34 -24.72
C TRP A 57 -8.66 -15.99 -23.25
N LEU A 58 -8.93 -14.72 -22.95
CA LEU A 58 -9.37 -14.31 -21.61
C LEU A 58 -10.64 -15.03 -21.13
N MET A 59 -11.56 -15.43 -22.01
CA MET A 59 -12.74 -16.21 -21.58
C MET A 59 -12.42 -17.69 -21.32
N GLU A 60 -11.43 -18.24 -22.02
CA GLU A 60 -11.04 -19.66 -21.91
C GLU A 60 -10.03 -19.90 -20.78
N THR A 61 -9.21 -18.92 -20.39
CA THR A 61 -8.12 -19.06 -19.41
C THR A 61 -8.34 -18.32 -18.09
N THR A 62 -9.50 -17.70 -17.89
CA THR A 62 -9.80 -16.99 -16.64
C THR A 62 -10.98 -17.59 -15.92
N THR A 63 -10.81 -17.79 -14.62
CA THR A 63 -11.91 -18.20 -13.76
C THR A 63 -12.65 -16.94 -13.32
N ARG A 64 -13.91 -16.77 -13.78
CA ARG A 64 -14.83 -15.79 -13.19
C ARG A 64 -15.47 -16.42 -11.97
N GLN A 65 -14.90 -16.16 -10.80
CA GLN A 65 -15.53 -16.60 -9.55
C GLN A 65 -16.77 -15.74 -9.24
N PRO A 66 -17.87 -16.34 -8.76
CA PRO A 66 -19.05 -15.60 -8.33
C PRO A 66 -18.70 -14.50 -7.32
N GLY A 67 -19.18 -13.29 -7.57
CA GLY A 67 -18.93 -12.11 -6.72
C GLY A 67 -17.62 -11.36 -7.03
N ILE A 68 -16.70 -11.93 -7.82
CA ILE A 68 -15.49 -11.23 -8.26
C ILE A 68 -15.73 -10.58 -9.63
N ARG A 69 -15.43 -9.28 -9.74
CA ARG A 69 -15.76 -8.42 -10.90
C ARG A 69 -14.70 -8.44 -11.99
N VAL A 70 -13.52 -8.96 -11.70
CA VAL A 70 -12.40 -9.06 -12.65
C VAL A 70 -12.04 -10.52 -12.88
N PRO A 71 -11.65 -10.90 -14.12
CA PRO A 71 -11.12 -12.23 -14.40
C PRO A 71 -9.81 -12.49 -13.66
N LEU A 72 -9.64 -13.70 -13.12
CA LEU A 72 -8.40 -14.17 -12.50
C LEU A 72 -7.76 -15.20 -13.41
N ILE A 73 -6.47 -15.01 -13.75
CA ILE A 73 -5.69 -16.03 -14.45
C ILE A 73 -5.24 -17.07 -13.43
N ASP A 74 -5.56 -18.34 -13.67
CA ASP A 74 -5.06 -19.48 -12.90
C ASP A 74 -3.55 -19.69 -13.16
N GLU A 75 -2.84 -20.22 -12.18
CA GLU A 75 -1.37 -20.28 -12.20
C GLU A 75 -0.82 -21.14 -13.34
N ASP A 76 -1.50 -22.24 -13.66
CA ASP A 76 -1.19 -23.14 -14.78
C ASP A 76 -1.54 -22.53 -16.15
N GLN A 77 -2.37 -21.49 -16.18
CA GLN A 77 -2.76 -20.77 -17.39
C GLN A 77 -1.96 -19.47 -17.59
N ALA A 78 -1.15 -19.05 -16.61
CA ALA A 78 -0.34 -17.86 -16.70
C ALA A 78 0.78 -18.03 -17.75
N GLN A 79 0.98 -17.00 -18.58
CA GLN A 79 1.99 -17.02 -19.65
C GLN A 79 2.75 -15.68 -19.70
N GLY A 80 3.93 -15.72 -20.30
CA GLY A 80 4.79 -14.53 -20.49
C GLY A 80 5.03 -13.77 -19.19
N ARG A 81 4.89 -12.44 -19.25
CA ARG A 81 5.18 -11.56 -18.10
C ARG A 81 4.32 -11.85 -16.87
N THR A 82 3.08 -12.31 -17.03
CA THR A 82 2.23 -12.66 -15.88
C THR A 82 2.77 -13.88 -15.15
N ALA A 83 3.26 -14.90 -15.87
CA ALA A 83 3.87 -16.08 -15.26
C ALA A 83 5.16 -15.74 -14.50
N GLU A 84 6.02 -14.90 -15.08
CA GLU A 84 7.23 -14.41 -14.41
C GLU A 84 6.91 -13.71 -13.09
N LEU A 85 5.92 -12.81 -13.10
CA LEU A 85 5.48 -12.10 -11.90
C LEU A 85 4.85 -13.04 -10.86
N TYR A 86 4.17 -14.11 -11.28
CA TYR A 86 3.62 -15.12 -10.36
C TYR A 86 4.72 -15.86 -9.60
N GLU A 87 5.82 -16.22 -10.26
CA GLU A 87 6.98 -16.82 -9.59
C GLU A 87 7.65 -15.86 -8.61
N GLU A 88 7.76 -14.58 -8.99
CA GLU A 88 8.28 -13.53 -8.10
C GLU A 88 7.36 -13.33 -6.87
N ILE A 89 6.04 -13.37 -7.04
CA ILE A 89 5.08 -13.31 -5.93
C ILE A 89 5.27 -14.48 -4.96
N LYS A 90 5.40 -15.72 -5.46
CA LYS A 90 5.65 -16.88 -4.61
C LYS A 90 6.96 -16.73 -3.83
N ALA A 91 8.01 -16.25 -4.48
CA ALA A 91 9.30 -16.00 -3.84
C ALA A 91 9.21 -14.93 -2.73
N VAL A 92 8.55 -13.81 -3.00
CA VAL A 92 8.42 -12.68 -2.04
C VAL A 92 7.49 -13.03 -0.87
N THR A 93 6.42 -13.79 -1.12
CA THR A 93 5.46 -14.18 -0.08
C THR A 93 5.88 -15.44 0.70
N GLY A 94 6.78 -16.24 0.15
CA GLY A 94 7.16 -17.55 0.70
C GLY A 94 6.08 -18.62 0.56
N LEU A 95 5.01 -18.35 -0.19
CA LEU A 95 3.89 -19.26 -0.38
C LEU A 95 4.07 -20.14 -1.63
N PRO A 96 3.58 -21.39 -1.60
CA PRO A 96 3.66 -22.28 -2.76
C PRO A 96 2.65 -21.94 -3.87
N PHE A 97 1.83 -20.91 -3.67
CA PHE A 97 0.77 -20.46 -4.57
C PHE A 97 0.72 -18.93 -4.63
N VAL A 98 0.04 -18.38 -5.63
CA VAL A 98 -0.15 -16.93 -5.79
C VAL A 98 -1.41 -16.49 -5.04
N PRO A 99 -1.33 -15.61 -4.03
CA PRO A 99 -2.51 -15.12 -3.32
C PRO A 99 -3.51 -14.41 -4.25
N ASP A 100 -4.81 -14.63 -4.01
CA ASP A 100 -5.86 -14.15 -4.93
C ASP A 100 -5.90 -12.62 -5.08
N MET A 101 -5.43 -11.87 -4.07
CA MET A 101 -5.26 -10.41 -4.17
C MET A 101 -4.37 -10.01 -5.35
N PHE A 102 -3.23 -10.69 -5.56
CA PHE A 102 -2.37 -10.38 -6.71
C PHE A 102 -3.05 -10.75 -8.03
N ARG A 103 -3.78 -11.87 -8.05
CA ARG A 103 -4.48 -12.37 -9.25
C ARG A 103 -5.54 -11.40 -9.77
N LEU A 104 -6.05 -10.49 -8.95
CA LEU A 104 -6.99 -9.42 -9.36
C LEU A 104 -6.48 -8.58 -10.54
N THR A 105 -5.16 -8.44 -10.67
CA THR A 105 -4.53 -7.64 -11.73
C THR A 105 -3.82 -8.47 -12.79
N SER A 106 -3.96 -9.79 -12.75
CA SER A 106 -3.23 -10.75 -13.58
C SER A 106 -3.43 -10.60 -15.09
N THR A 107 -4.60 -10.11 -15.50
CA THR A 107 -4.90 -9.83 -16.93
C THR A 107 -4.17 -8.61 -17.48
N ASN A 108 -3.53 -7.82 -16.61
CA ASN A 108 -2.69 -6.68 -17.00
C ASN A 108 -1.36 -6.73 -16.23
N PRO A 109 -0.32 -7.37 -16.79
CA PRO A 109 0.96 -7.57 -16.10
C PRO A 109 1.65 -6.26 -15.69
N ARG A 110 1.32 -5.13 -16.33
CA ARG A 110 1.83 -3.81 -15.90
C ARG A 110 1.24 -3.38 -14.56
N LEU A 111 -0.04 -3.66 -14.30
CA LEU A 111 -0.67 -3.37 -13.02
C LEU A 111 -0.21 -4.36 -11.95
N LEU A 112 -0.09 -5.64 -12.29
CA LEU A 112 0.44 -6.66 -11.39
C LEU A 112 1.84 -6.31 -10.88
N ALA A 113 2.72 -5.83 -11.77
CA ALA A 113 4.06 -5.38 -11.39
C ALA A 113 4.04 -4.22 -10.37
N VAL A 114 3.08 -3.29 -10.47
CA VAL A 114 2.94 -2.19 -9.51
C VAL A 114 2.52 -2.70 -8.14
N VAL A 115 1.54 -3.62 -8.10
CA VAL A 115 1.09 -4.23 -6.83
C VAL A 115 2.23 -5.00 -6.17
N LEU A 116 2.97 -5.79 -6.95
CA LEU A 116 4.12 -6.54 -6.47
C LEU A 116 5.25 -5.63 -5.97
N ALA A 117 5.59 -4.58 -6.72
CA ALA A 117 6.62 -3.63 -6.31
C ALA A 117 6.27 -2.92 -4.99
N GLY A 118 5.01 -2.50 -4.83
CA GLY A 118 4.52 -1.92 -3.58
C GLY A 118 4.62 -2.90 -2.41
N TYR A 119 4.16 -4.14 -2.61
CA TYR A 119 4.22 -5.19 -1.59
C TYR A 119 5.68 -5.52 -1.20
N GLY A 120 6.56 -5.73 -2.19
CA GLY A 120 7.97 -5.99 -1.98
C GLY A 120 8.70 -4.83 -1.29
N GLY A 121 8.32 -3.58 -1.60
CA GLY A 121 8.87 -2.40 -0.93
C GLY A 121 8.57 -2.34 0.57
N VAL A 122 7.39 -2.79 1.00
CA VAL A 122 7.03 -2.86 2.43
C VAL A 122 7.60 -4.11 3.10
N PHE A 123 7.46 -5.27 2.48
CA PHE A 123 7.74 -6.55 3.15
C PHE A 123 9.12 -7.14 2.87
N GLY A 124 9.88 -6.59 1.94
CA GLY A 124 11.21 -7.06 1.58
C GLY A 124 12.36 -6.48 2.41
N GLY A 125 12.12 -5.40 3.16
CA GLY A 125 13.12 -4.75 4.03
C GLY A 125 12.91 -5.04 5.52
N ASP A 126 13.87 -4.61 6.35
CA ASP A 126 13.97 -4.85 7.79
C ASP A 126 13.87 -3.58 8.65
N THR A 127 13.49 -2.44 8.06
CA THR A 127 13.36 -1.15 8.78
C THR A 127 12.39 -1.27 9.97
N LEU A 128 11.18 -1.78 9.75
CA LEU A 128 10.28 -2.28 10.78
C LEU A 128 10.32 -3.82 10.84
N PRO A 129 10.10 -4.40 12.03
CA PRO A 129 9.98 -5.84 12.15
C PRO A 129 8.70 -6.35 11.46
N ARG A 130 8.74 -7.59 10.99
CA ARG A 130 7.70 -8.16 10.11
C ARG A 130 6.34 -8.24 10.79
N ASP A 131 6.30 -8.66 12.05
CA ASP A 131 5.10 -8.69 12.89
C ASP A 131 4.41 -7.32 12.97
N LEU A 132 5.17 -6.24 13.19
CA LEU A 132 4.61 -4.89 13.25
C LEU A 132 4.07 -4.44 11.88
N LYS A 133 4.72 -4.81 10.78
CA LYS A 133 4.18 -4.58 9.43
C LYS A 133 2.86 -5.31 9.24
N GLU A 134 2.76 -6.57 9.64
CA GLU A 134 1.52 -7.35 9.55
C GLU A 134 0.41 -6.80 10.46
N LEU A 135 0.76 -6.33 11.66
CA LEU A 135 -0.17 -5.65 12.56
C LEU A 135 -0.73 -4.37 11.94
N ILE A 136 0.12 -3.49 11.39
CA ILE A 136 -0.32 -2.26 10.71
C ILE A 136 -1.24 -2.60 9.53
N SER A 137 -0.91 -3.66 8.79
CA SER A 137 -1.67 -4.15 7.63
C SER A 137 -3.07 -4.63 8.04
N ALA A 138 -3.14 -5.48 9.07
CA ALA A 138 -4.40 -6.02 9.59
C ALA A 138 -5.25 -4.91 10.22
N TRP A 139 -4.66 -4.02 11.00
CA TRP A 139 -5.34 -2.89 11.63
C TRP A 139 -5.89 -1.90 10.60
N THR A 140 -5.09 -1.51 9.61
CA THR A 140 -5.55 -0.66 8.50
C THR A 140 -6.72 -1.32 7.74
N SER A 141 -6.64 -2.62 7.52
CA SER A 141 -7.70 -3.40 6.87
C SER A 141 -8.98 -3.47 7.70
N LYS A 142 -8.86 -3.56 9.03
CA LYS A 142 -9.98 -3.49 9.98
C LYS A 142 -10.66 -2.13 9.90
N LEU A 143 -9.90 -1.03 9.93
CA LEU A 143 -10.43 0.33 9.81
C LEU A 143 -11.12 0.58 8.45
N ASN A 144 -10.61 -0.02 7.38
CA ASN A 144 -11.21 0.08 6.05
C ASN A 144 -12.39 -0.89 5.83
N GLY A 145 -12.66 -1.81 6.76
CA GLY A 145 -13.75 -2.77 6.65
C GLY A 145 -13.52 -3.85 5.59
N CYS A 146 -12.30 -4.35 5.46
CA CYS A 146 -11.92 -5.38 4.48
C CYS A 146 -11.63 -6.75 5.15
N PRO A 147 -12.64 -7.63 5.36
CA PRO A 147 -12.48 -8.93 6.03
C PRO A 147 -11.41 -9.84 5.43
N TYR A 148 -11.30 -9.89 4.09
CA TYR A 148 -10.28 -10.68 3.41
C TYR A 148 -8.87 -10.29 3.86
N CYS A 149 -8.59 -8.98 3.90
CA CYS A 149 -7.27 -8.48 4.25
C CYS A 149 -7.03 -8.64 5.76
N VAL A 150 -8.04 -8.41 6.61
CA VAL A 150 -7.93 -8.69 8.05
C VAL A 150 -7.50 -10.13 8.30
N GLY A 151 -8.24 -11.12 7.78
CA GLY A 151 -7.89 -12.52 8.05
C GLY A 151 -6.54 -12.95 7.45
N THR A 152 -6.18 -12.44 6.27
CA THR A 152 -4.89 -12.72 5.65
C THR A 152 -3.72 -12.20 6.49
N HIS A 153 -3.81 -10.95 6.93
CA HIS A 153 -2.73 -10.32 7.69
C HIS A 153 -2.73 -10.74 9.17
N SER A 154 -3.87 -11.12 9.74
CA SER A 154 -3.91 -11.80 11.05
C SER A 154 -3.22 -13.16 10.99
N TRP A 155 -3.41 -13.94 9.92
CA TRP A 155 -2.67 -15.20 9.76
C TRP A 155 -1.16 -14.96 9.65
N PHE A 156 -0.71 -14.01 8.82
CA PHE A 156 0.72 -13.71 8.75
C PHE A 156 1.27 -13.17 10.08
N LEU A 157 0.51 -12.32 10.77
CA LEU A 157 0.89 -11.82 12.09
C LEU A 157 1.12 -12.97 13.08
N SER A 158 0.29 -14.02 13.08
CA SER A 158 0.51 -15.20 13.92
C SER A 158 1.79 -15.96 13.54
N GLN A 159 2.10 -16.05 12.25
CA GLN A 159 3.33 -16.70 11.77
C GLN A 159 4.62 -15.95 12.15
N PHE A 160 4.53 -14.63 12.37
CA PHE A 160 5.68 -13.77 12.66
C PHE A 160 5.80 -13.33 14.12
N GLY A 161 5.01 -13.91 15.03
CA GLY A 161 5.18 -13.73 16.47
C GLY A 161 4.10 -12.90 17.18
N GLY A 162 3.01 -12.54 16.49
CA GLY A 162 1.84 -11.95 17.14
C GLY A 162 1.19 -12.92 18.12
N SER A 163 0.83 -12.44 19.31
CA SER A 163 0.15 -13.23 20.34
C SER A 163 -1.33 -13.47 20.00
N ASP A 164 -1.91 -14.54 20.54
CA ASP A 164 -3.35 -14.82 20.41
C ASP A 164 -4.20 -13.65 20.91
N GLU A 165 -3.78 -13.00 22.00
CA GLU A 165 -4.42 -11.81 22.56
C GLU A 165 -4.43 -10.64 21.54
N LEU A 166 -3.31 -10.42 20.84
CA LEU A 166 -3.20 -9.39 19.82
C LEU A 166 -4.08 -9.71 18.60
N LEU A 167 -4.12 -10.97 18.17
CA LEU A 167 -4.96 -11.42 17.05
C LEU A 167 -6.45 -11.27 17.34
N GLU A 168 -6.87 -11.61 18.56
CA GLU A 168 -8.23 -11.39 19.04
C GLU A 168 -8.55 -9.89 19.11
N ALA A 169 -7.63 -9.08 19.65
CA ALA A 169 -7.80 -7.64 19.73
C ALA A 169 -7.94 -6.98 18.36
N VAL A 170 -7.14 -7.35 17.35
CA VAL A 170 -7.29 -6.81 15.99
C VAL A 170 -8.70 -7.06 15.42
N SER A 171 -9.33 -8.17 15.80
CA SER A 171 -10.68 -8.54 15.35
C SER A 171 -11.78 -7.75 16.09
N ASN A 172 -11.58 -7.46 17.37
CA ASN A 172 -12.63 -6.94 18.26
C ASN A 172 -12.48 -5.45 18.62
N ALA A 173 -11.27 -4.92 18.57
CA ALA A 173 -10.96 -3.54 18.93
C ALA A 173 -11.62 -2.54 17.98
N ASN A 174 -12.08 -1.44 18.56
CA ASN A 174 -12.66 -0.29 17.86
C ASN A 174 -11.67 0.88 17.77
N THR A 175 -10.70 0.93 18.70
CA THR A 175 -9.70 1.99 18.81
C THR A 175 -8.30 1.38 18.92
N ALA A 176 -7.26 2.17 18.62
CA ALA A 176 -5.88 1.67 18.70
C ALA A 176 -5.49 1.39 20.16
N GLU A 177 -6.07 2.13 21.10
CA GLU A 177 -5.84 2.03 22.54
C GLU A 177 -6.29 0.67 23.13
N GLU A 178 -7.17 -0.05 22.42
CA GLU A 178 -7.63 -1.39 22.80
C GLU A 178 -6.68 -2.51 22.33
N LEU A 179 -5.63 -2.18 21.56
CA LEU A 179 -4.64 -3.17 21.13
C LEU A 179 -3.63 -3.45 22.26
N PRO A 180 -3.29 -4.72 22.55
CA PRO A 180 -2.33 -5.11 23.57
C PRO A 180 -0.89 -4.95 23.06
N VAL A 181 -0.51 -3.70 22.76
CA VAL A 181 0.84 -3.32 22.32
C VAL A 181 1.55 -2.56 23.43
N ASP A 182 2.89 -2.60 23.41
CA ASP A 182 3.71 -1.89 24.39
C ASP A 182 3.62 -0.35 24.25
N GLU A 183 4.08 0.35 25.28
CA GLU A 183 4.07 1.82 25.34
C GLU A 183 4.86 2.49 24.21
N ARG A 184 5.90 1.82 23.70
CA ARG A 184 6.68 2.34 22.55
C ARG A 184 5.89 2.18 21.26
N THR A 185 5.18 1.08 21.07
CA THR A 185 4.41 0.78 19.84
C THR A 185 3.12 1.59 19.73
N MET A 186 2.45 1.91 20.86
CA MET A 186 1.15 2.58 20.85
C MET A 186 1.11 3.93 20.08
N PRO A 187 2.08 4.87 20.24
CA PRO A 187 2.09 6.11 19.47
C PRO A 187 2.22 5.90 17.95
N LEU A 188 2.94 4.87 17.51
CA LEU A 188 3.02 4.51 16.10
C LEU A 188 1.66 3.99 15.60
N MET A 189 0.98 3.17 16.41
CA MET A 189 -0.37 2.67 16.10
C MET A 189 -1.41 3.81 16.02
N GLN A 190 -1.29 4.83 16.87
CA GLN A 190 -2.11 6.04 16.78
C GLN A 190 -1.86 6.82 15.48
N LEU A 191 -0.58 6.99 15.11
CA LEU A 191 -0.21 7.66 13.86
C LEU A 191 -0.81 6.94 12.63
N VAL A 192 -0.62 5.62 12.51
CA VAL A 192 -1.17 4.85 11.37
C VAL A 192 -2.69 4.81 11.36
N THR A 193 -3.33 4.81 12.54
CA THR A 193 -4.79 4.95 12.67
C THR A 193 -5.26 6.28 12.08
N LYS A 194 -4.54 7.37 12.38
CA LYS A 194 -4.85 8.71 11.86
C LYS A 194 -4.57 8.81 10.35
N VAL A 195 -3.53 8.15 9.84
CA VAL A 195 -3.30 8.01 8.39
C VAL A 195 -4.53 7.43 7.70
N SER A 196 -5.06 6.33 8.22
CA SER A 196 -6.19 5.60 7.61
C SER A 196 -7.53 6.34 7.73
N THR A 197 -7.77 7.03 8.85
CA THR A 197 -9.07 7.67 9.14
C THR A 197 -9.13 9.16 8.76
N GLY A 198 -7.98 9.82 8.60
CA GLY A 198 -7.93 11.26 8.35
C GLY A 198 -6.52 11.82 8.21
N ALA A 199 -5.73 11.31 7.26
CA ALA A 199 -4.34 11.74 7.04
C ALA A 199 -4.16 13.27 6.92
N TYR A 200 -5.14 13.98 6.34
CA TYR A 200 -5.11 15.45 6.21
C TYR A 200 -5.16 16.21 7.55
N LYS A 201 -5.42 15.52 8.67
CA LYS A 201 -5.44 16.08 10.03
C LYS A 201 -4.14 15.82 10.79
N ILE A 202 -3.16 15.12 10.18
CA ILE A 202 -1.88 14.84 10.83
C ILE A 202 -1.12 16.15 11.05
N THR A 203 -0.52 16.30 12.22
CA THR A 203 0.29 17.44 12.63
C THR A 203 1.67 16.98 13.09
N ASP A 204 2.59 17.93 13.27
CA ASP A 204 3.94 17.67 13.82
C ASP A 204 3.86 16.93 15.17
N ALA A 205 2.88 17.28 16.00
CA ALA A 205 2.67 16.64 17.30
C ALA A 205 2.33 15.15 17.21
N ASP A 206 1.76 14.65 16.11
CA ASP A 206 1.54 13.21 15.95
C ASP A 206 2.86 12.47 15.67
N TRP A 207 3.73 13.06 14.86
CA TRP A 207 5.07 12.53 14.57
C TRP A 207 5.98 12.62 15.79
N GLU A 208 5.97 13.74 16.51
CA GLU A 208 6.77 13.95 17.72
C GLU A 208 6.46 12.92 18.81
N LYS A 209 5.20 12.46 18.94
CA LYS A 209 4.84 11.40 19.90
C LYS A 209 5.49 10.06 19.56
N ALA A 210 5.46 9.66 18.30
CA ALA A 210 6.11 8.43 17.84
C ALA A 210 7.64 8.55 17.93
N ALA A 211 8.21 9.71 17.58
CA ALA A 211 9.64 9.98 17.74
C ALA A 211 10.07 9.93 19.22
N ALA A 212 9.29 10.52 20.13
CA ALA A 212 9.55 10.49 21.57
C ALA A 212 9.48 9.08 22.17
N ALA A 213 8.72 8.17 21.56
CA ALA A 213 8.68 6.75 21.89
C ALA A 213 9.89 5.95 21.34
N GLY A 214 10.78 6.60 20.58
CA GLY A 214 12.00 6.00 20.05
C GLY A 214 11.84 5.36 18.67
N TRP A 215 10.89 5.82 17.86
CA TRP A 215 10.82 5.48 16.43
C TRP A 215 11.62 6.50 15.61
N SER A 216 12.43 5.99 14.69
CA SER A 216 13.16 6.81 13.71
C SER A 216 12.25 7.31 12.59
N ASP A 217 12.69 8.35 11.88
CA ASP A 217 11.98 8.86 10.69
C ASP A 217 11.78 7.78 9.61
N ALA A 218 12.75 6.88 9.46
CA ALA A 218 12.67 5.78 8.50
C ALA A 218 11.61 4.75 8.90
N GLU A 219 11.56 4.36 10.16
CA GLU A 219 10.53 3.46 10.71
C GLU A 219 9.13 4.07 10.62
N MET A 220 8.98 5.34 11.00
CA MET A 220 7.69 6.04 10.90
C MET A 220 7.24 6.18 9.44
N LEU A 221 8.16 6.50 8.53
CA LEU A 221 7.85 6.56 7.09
C LEU A 221 7.39 5.20 6.56
N GLU A 222 8.07 4.12 6.93
CA GLU A 222 7.67 2.76 6.50
C GLU A 222 6.30 2.37 7.08
N ALA A 223 6.00 2.74 8.34
CA ALA A 223 4.70 2.50 8.95
C ALA A 223 3.57 3.25 8.20
N VAL A 224 3.80 4.54 7.90
CA VAL A 224 2.87 5.36 7.11
C VAL A 224 2.68 4.78 5.71
N PHE A 225 3.76 4.37 5.05
CA PHE A 225 3.70 3.79 3.72
C PHE A 225 2.97 2.44 3.73
N CYS A 226 3.20 1.61 4.75
CA CYS A 226 2.47 0.36 4.97
C CYS A 226 0.95 0.62 5.06
N ALA A 227 0.52 1.55 5.92
CA ALA A 227 -0.89 1.94 6.01
C ALA A 227 -1.46 2.46 4.68
N CYS A 228 -0.72 3.29 3.94
CA CYS A 228 -1.12 3.78 2.62
C CYS A 228 -1.27 2.64 1.59
N LEU A 229 -0.32 1.71 1.55
CA LEU A 229 -0.35 0.56 0.66
C LEU A 229 -1.56 -0.32 0.96
N PHE A 230 -1.84 -0.59 2.24
CA PHE A 230 -2.99 -1.40 2.61
C PHE A 230 -4.31 -0.68 2.37
N ALA A 231 -4.38 0.63 2.56
CA ALA A 231 -5.52 1.43 2.11
C ALA A 231 -5.78 1.31 0.60
N PHE A 232 -4.73 1.27 -0.23
CA PHE A 232 -4.85 1.00 -1.67
C PHE A 232 -5.30 -0.44 -1.95
N ILE A 233 -4.67 -1.44 -1.33
CA ILE A 233 -4.98 -2.86 -1.53
C ILE A 233 -6.41 -3.17 -1.08
N ASN A 234 -6.86 -2.68 0.07
CA ASN A 234 -8.22 -2.90 0.57
C ASN A 234 -9.25 -2.39 -0.44
N ARG A 235 -9.05 -1.16 -0.96
CA ARG A 235 -9.93 -0.59 -1.99
C ARG A 235 -9.94 -1.42 -3.26
N LEU A 236 -8.79 -1.91 -3.71
CA LEU A 236 -8.69 -2.80 -4.87
C LEU A 236 -9.46 -4.11 -4.64
N VAL A 237 -9.25 -4.75 -3.50
CA VAL A 237 -9.86 -6.03 -3.11
C VAL A 237 -11.37 -5.91 -2.92
N ASP A 238 -11.85 -4.86 -2.26
CA ASP A 238 -13.27 -4.62 -2.01
C ASP A 238 -13.99 -4.20 -3.29
N ALA A 239 -13.43 -3.26 -4.05
CA ALA A 239 -14.04 -2.78 -5.29
C ALA A 239 -14.19 -3.90 -6.33
N THR A 240 -13.27 -4.87 -6.33
CA THR A 240 -13.33 -6.03 -7.21
C THR A 240 -14.17 -7.18 -6.65
N GLY A 241 -14.64 -7.09 -5.40
CA GLY A 241 -15.53 -8.06 -4.76
C GLY A 241 -14.86 -9.25 -4.07
N LEU A 242 -13.53 -9.30 -4.05
CA LEU A 242 -12.78 -10.33 -3.31
C LEU A 242 -12.87 -10.13 -1.79
N GLY A 243 -13.01 -8.87 -1.34
CA GLY A 243 -13.00 -8.51 0.08
C GLY A 243 -14.22 -8.91 0.90
N SER A 244 -15.27 -9.44 0.27
CA SER A 244 -16.59 -9.61 0.90
C SER A 244 -16.63 -10.62 2.06
N SER A 245 -15.63 -11.49 2.20
CA SER A 245 -15.54 -12.46 3.30
C SER A 245 -14.08 -12.86 3.55
N VAL A 246 -13.76 -13.16 4.81
CA VAL A 246 -12.51 -13.82 5.20
C VAL A 246 -12.35 -15.19 4.53
N ASP A 247 -13.46 -15.92 4.34
CA ASP A 247 -13.46 -17.24 3.71
C ASP A 247 -12.96 -17.22 2.28
N ARG A 248 -12.91 -16.06 1.62
CA ARG A 248 -12.32 -15.95 0.28
C ARG A 248 -10.79 -15.98 0.32
N SER A 249 -10.18 -15.72 1.46
CA SER A 249 -8.72 -15.82 1.62
C SER A 249 -8.30 -17.28 1.77
N ARG A 250 -7.58 -17.79 0.77
CA ARG A 250 -6.88 -19.07 0.88
C ARG A 250 -5.91 -19.10 2.07
N ILE A 251 -5.32 -17.96 2.41
CA ILE A 251 -4.33 -17.84 3.48
C ILE A 251 -5.00 -17.88 4.84
N ALA A 252 -6.09 -17.14 5.04
CA ALA A 252 -6.79 -17.12 6.33
C ALA A 252 -7.27 -18.53 6.73
N ARG A 253 -7.69 -19.34 5.75
CA ARG A 253 -8.13 -20.74 5.96
C ARG A 253 -7.00 -21.70 6.34
N LEU A 254 -5.73 -21.34 6.15
CA LEU A 254 -4.60 -22.16 6.62
C LEU A 254 -4.50 -22.17 8.16
N GLY A 255 -5.16 -21.26 8.86
CA GLY A 255 -5.24 -21.26 10.33
C GLY A 255 -6.31 -22.19 10.90
N ASP A 256 -7.19 -22.74 10.07
CA ASP A 256 -8.28 -23.63 10.49
C ASP A 256 -7.89 -25.12 10.44
N GLU A 257 -6.70 -25.44 9.92
CA GLU A 257 -6.13 -26.79 9.75
C GLU A 257 -5.10 -27.10 10.86
#